data_AF-A0A849ZFU7-F1
#
_entry.id   AF-A0A849ZFU7-F1
#
_cell.length_a   1.000
_cell.length_b   1.000
_cell.length_c   1.000
_cell.angle_alpha   90.00
_cell.angle_beta   90.00
_cell.angle_gamma   90.00
#
_symmetry.space_group_name_H-M   'P 1'
#
loop_
_entity.id
_entity.type
_entity.pdbx_description
1 polymer ?
#
loop_
_entity_poly.entity_id
_entity_poly.type
_entity_poly.pdbx_seq_one_letter_code
_entity_poly.pdbx_strand_id
1 'polypeptide(L)'
;MLLVAAGPVSLSCTPQAYVALMPGVVNDPANRTLRREILAFGTSSVCKELMKRSVPLKLRDDDPTLGRFFPKTCKTESLENGDLYVQFSGVGYAWSNLTKRLSFSASAAIQYEQDFRLDGSTMYIYFKPAATTAKKFELTMVEQPVMPTTPVTPLFPGGDAKSFMTQIGEGMLAREIGRGFTVIREDDGSASFGVGLIPVGERPLAPYERKDDDRVLYVN
;
A
#
# COMPACT_ATOMS: atom_id res chain seq x y z
N MET A 1 -61.44 11.52 13.76
CA MET A 1 -60.36 12.19 14.52
C MET A 1 -59.21 11.18 14.63
N LEU A 2 -58.30 11.18 13.65
CA LEU A 2 -57.17 10.24 13.57
C LEU A 2 -55.89 11.03 13.88
N LEU A 3 -55.27 10.73 15.01
CA LEU A 3 -53.98 11.30 15.42
C LEU A 3 -52.86 10.51 14.75
N VAL A 4 -52.18 11.13 13.78
CA VAL A 4 -50.92 10.61 13.22
C VAL A 4 -49.78 11.22 14.02
N ALA A 5 -49.12 10.39 14.82
CA ALA A 5 -47.93 10.77 15.58
C ALA A 5 -46.72 10.81 14.62
N ALA A 6 -46.22 12.01 14.34
CA ALA A 6 -44.95 12.21 13.66
C ALA A 6 -43.80 12.02 14.68
N GLY A 7 -43.14 10.86 14.62
CA GLY A 7 -41.91 10.60 15.37
C GLY A 7 -40.71 11.32 14.74
N PRO A 8 -39.74 11.81 15.52
CA PRO A 8 -38.60 12.55 15.01
C PRO A 8 -37.67 11.61 14.25
N VAL A 9 -37.43 11.93 12.98
CA VAL A 9 -36.40 11.31 12.15
C VAL A 9 -35.04 11.75 12.71
N SER A 10 -34.37 10.85 13.42
CA SER A 10 -33.00 11.04 13.86
C SER A 10 -32.08 11.06 12.64
N LEU A 11 -31.69 12.26 12.22
CA LEU A 11 -30.57 12.48 11.30
C LEU A 11 -29.29 11.97 11.97
N SER A 12 -28.90 10.74 11.66
CA SER A 12 -27.57 10.22 11.92
C SER A 12 -26.57 11.06 11.13
N CYS A 13 -26.08 12.14 11.74
CA CYS A 13 -24.98 12.93 11.23
C CYS A 13 -23.71 12.08 11.26
N THR A 14 -23.48 11.31 10.19
CA THR A 14 -22.12 10.86 9.89
C THR A 14 -21.34 12.08 9.39
N PRO A 15 -20.15 12.38 9.94
CA PRO A 15 -19.31 13.49 9.46
C PRO A 15 -18.90 13.35 7.99
N GLN A 16 -19.17 12.19 7.38
CA GLN A 16 -18.96 11.88 5.97
C GLN A 16 -19.87 12.69 5.03
N ALA A 17 -21.12 12.97 5.44
CA ALA A 17 -22.07 13.71 4.61
C ALA A 17 -21.65 15.18 4.41
N TYR A 18 -21.04 15.80 5.43
CA TYR A 18 -20.57 17.19 5.34
C TYR A 18 -19.34 17.36 4.47
N VAL A 19 -18.46 16.35 4.41
CA VAL A 19 -17.27 16.37 3.55
C VAL A 19 -17.65 16.28 2.06
N ALA A 20 -18.74 15.60 1.73
CA ALA A 20 -19.27 15.51 0.37
C ALA A 20 -20.05 16.77 -0.08
N LEU A 21 -20.50 17.62 0.85
CA LEU A 21 -21.37 18.77 0.56
C LEU A 21 -20.60 20.01 0.04
N MET A 22 -19.27 20.05 0.14
CA MET A 22 -18.44 21.13 -0.42
C MET A 22 -17.09 20.62 -0.97
N PRO A 23 -17.05 19.94 -2.14
CA PRO A 23 -15.82 19.39 -2.70
C PRO A 23 -14.78 20.48 -3.05
N GLY A 24 -15.21 21.71 -3.34
CA GLY A 24 -14.32 22.82 -3.73
C GLY A 24 -13.34 23.27 -2.64
N VAL A 25 -13.81 23.44 -1.39
CA VAL A 25 -12.95 23.84 -0.26
C VAL A 25 -12.12 22.69 0.29
N VAL A 26 -12.61 21.47 0.12
CA VAL A 26 -11.92 20.26 0.56
C VAL A 26 -10.82 19.88 -0.43
N ASN A 27 -11.03 20.07 -1.74
CA ASN A 27 -10.03 19.82 -2.78
C ASN A 27 -9.01 20.94 -2.97
N ASP A 28 -9.20 22.10 -2.34
CA ASP A 28 -8.23 23.19 -2.40
C ASP A 28 -6.94 22.82 -1.65
N PRO A 29 -5.79 22.66 -2.35
CA PRO A 29 -4.52 22.32 -1.72
C PRO A 29 -3.97 23.42 -0.80
N ALA A 30 -4.52 24.65 -0.85
CA ALA A 30 -4.11 25.75 0.01
C ALA A 30 -4.51 25.52 1.48
N ASN A 31 -5.57 24.76 1.77
CA ASN A 31 -6.06 24.55 3.13
C ASN A 31 -5.47 23.30 3.79
N ARG A 32 -4.19 23.36 4.14
CA ARG A 32 -3.42 22.21 4.64
C ARG A 32 -3.85 21.69 6.02
N THR A 33 -4.37 22.55 6.90
CA THR A 33 -4.71 22.19 8.28
C THR A 33 -5.93 21.27 8.34
N LEU A 34 -7.04 21.67 7.70
CA LEU A 34 -8.26 20.87 7.62
C LEU A 34 -7.99 19.50 6.96
N ARG A 35 -7.15 19.49 5.93
CA ARG A 35 -6.80 18.27 5.20
C ARG A 35 -6.02 17.29 6.09
N ARG A 36 -5.09 17.80 6.90
CA ARG A 36 -4.31 16.99 7.85
C ARG A 36 -5.18 16.41 8.96
N GLU A 37 -6.12 17.18 9.50
CA GLU A 37 -7.01 16.70 10.57
C GLU A 37 -7.91 15.55 10.12
N ILE A 38 -8.47 15.64 8.91
CA ILE A 38 -9.28 14.56 8.31
C ILE A 38 -8.45 13.27 8.16
N LEU A 39 -7.22 13.41 7.68
CA LEU A 39 -6.33 12.27 7.48
C LEU A 39 -5.79 11.70 8.80
N ALA A 40 -5.56 12.53 9.81
CA ALA A 40 -5.11 12.11 11.14
C ALA A 40 -6.04 11.07 11.76
N PHE A 41 -7.37 11.23 11.58
CA PHE A 41 -8.37 10.28 12.06
C PHE A 41 -8.22 8.88 11.43
N GLY A 42 -7.77 8.81 10.17
CA GLY A 42 -7.56 7.56 9.43
C GLY A 42 -6.21 6.87 9.66
N THR A 43 -5.23 7.55 10.26
CA THR A 43 -3.87 7.00 10.41
C THR A 43 -3.80 5.73 11.26
N SER A 44 -4.70 5.59 12.24
CA SER A 44 -4.74 4.45 13.17
C SER A 44 -5.21 3.14 12.52
N SER A 45 -5.93 3.20 11.40
CA SER A 45 -6.39 2.02 10.66
C SER A 45 -5.43 1.60 9.55
N VAL A 46 -4.46 2.46 9.18
CA VAL A 46 -3.47 2.20 8.11
C VAL A 46 -2.70 0.91 8.39
N CYS A 47 -2.15 0.73 9.59
CA CYS A 47 -1.41 -0.49 9.90
C CYS A 47 -2.29 -1.74 9.89
N LYS A 48 -3.55 -1.64 10.33
CA LYS A 48 -4.49 -2.78 10.32
C LYS A 48 -4.78 -3.22 8.89
N GLU A 49 -4.95 -2.27 7.97
CA GLU A 49 -5.17 -2.58 6.56
C GLU A 49 -3.89 -3.04 5.87
N LEU A 50 -2.75 -2.43 6.15
CA LEU A 50 -1.46 -2.84 5.60
C LEU A 50 -1.12 -4.29 5.96
N MET A 51 -1.36 -4.69 7.22
CA MET A 51 -1.12 -6.07 7.68
C MET A 51 -2.05 -7.12 7.03
N LYS A 52 -3.23 -6.73 6.56
CA LYS A 52 -4.17 -7.65 5.89
C LYS A 52 -3.82 -7.89 4.42
N ARG A 53 -2.91 -7.10 3.85
CA ARG A 53 -2.59 -7.11 2.43
C ARG A 53 -1.24 -7.76 2.20
N SER A 54 -1.16 -8.55 1.14
CA SER A 54 0.12 -9.02 0.60
C SER A 54 0.44 -8.22 -0.66
N VAL A 55 1.72 -7.90 -0.87
CA VAL A 55 2.16 -7.14 -2.04
C VAL A 55 2.80 -8.11 -3.02
N PRO A 56 2.30 -8.21 -4.27
CA PRO A 56 2.95 -8.99 -5.30
C PRO A 56 4.27 -8.31 -5.70
N LEU A 57 5.33 -9.09 -5.81
CA LEU A 57 6.62 -8.61 -6.31
C LEU A 57 6.71 -8.88 -7.81
N LYS A 58 6.92 -7.81 -8.57
CA LYS A 58 7.15 -7.84 -10.00
C LYS A 58 8.44 -7.11 -10.35
N LEU A 59 9.20 -7.63 -11.30
CA LEU A 59 10.41 -6.94 -11.81
C LEU A 59 10.03 -5.78 -12.74
N ARG A 60 9.01 -5.99 -13.57
CA ARG A 60 8.38 -5.01 -14.44
C ARG A 60 6.86 -5.14 -14.32
N ASP A 61 6.12 -4.08 -14.64
CA ASP A 61 4.67 -4.05 -14.42
C ASP A 61 3.93 -5.14 -15.22
N ASP A 62 4.45 -5.44 -16.42
CA ASP A 62 3.96 -6.46 -17.35
C ASP A 62 4.49 -7.88 -17.06
N ASP A 63 5.47 -8.02 -16.16
CA ASP A 63 6.04 -9.32 -15.84
C ASP A 63 5.10 -10.12 -14.92
N PRO A 64 5.15 -11.47 -14.99
CA PRO A 64 4.45 -12.31 -14.03
C PRO A 64 4.93 -12.04 -12.60
N THR A 65 4.04 -12.26 -11.63
CA THR A 65 4.36 -12.08 -10.22
C THR A 65 5.42 -13.11 -9.81
N LEU A 66 6.63 -12.62 -9.49
CA LEU A 66 7.75 -13.47 -9.09
C LEU A 66 7.62 -13.94 -7.64
N GLY A 67 6.89 -13.19 -6.82
CA GLY A 67 6.82 -13.46 -5.39
C GLY A 67 5.76 -12.64 -4.68
N ARG A 68 5.66 -12.83 -3.37
CA ARG A 68 4.79 -12.03 -2.50
C ARG A 68 5.49 -11.67 -1.20
N PHE A 69 5.25 -10.44 -0.76
CA PHE A 69 5.65 -9.94 0.54
C PHE A 69 4.46 -9.94 1.51
N PHE A 70 4.71 -10.43 2.73
CA PHE A 70 3.74 -10.48 3.82
C PHE A 70 4.25 -9.63 5.00
N PRO A 71 3.65 -8.45 5.24
CA PRO A 71 3.97 -7.64 6.40
C PRO A 71 3.60 -8.39 7.69
N LYS A 72 4.50 -8.36 8.67
CA LYS A 72 4.34 -8.98 9.99
C LYS A 72 4.17 -7.94 11.08
N THR A 73 4.90 -6.83 10.98
CA THR A 73 4.84 -5.73 11.94
C THR A 73 4.62 -4.43 11.18
N CYS A 74 3.81 -3.55 11.74
CA CYS A 74 3.60 -2.20 11.25
C CYS A 74 3.53 -1.24 12.43
N LYS A 75 4.25 -0.12 12.34
CA LYS A 75 4.20 1.00 13.28
C LYS A 75 3.95 2.27 12.47
N THR A 76 3.00 3.07 12.91
CA THR A 76 2.68 4.37 12.32
C THR A 76 2.87 5.46 13.37
N GLU A 77 3.51 6.54 12.99
CA GLU A 77 3.69 7.73 13.82
C GLU A 77 3.40 8.97 12.98
N SER A 78 2.71 9.95 13.55
CA SER A 78 2.56 11.26 12.92
C SER A 78 3.73 12.13 13.38
N LEU A 79 4.47 12.68 12.43
CA LEU A 79 5.55 13.63 12.71
C LEU A 79 4.96 15.01 13.05
N GLU A 80 5.74 15.85 13.73
CA GLU A 80 5.35 17.23 14.08
C GLU A 80 4.99 18.06 12.83
N ASN A 81 5.59 17.72 11.69
CA ASN A 81 5.34 18.36 10.40
C ASN A 81 3.96 17.99 9.81
N GLY A 82 3.25 17.02 10.39
CA GLY A 82 1.98 16.47 9.90
C GLY A 82 2.14 15.31 8.89
N ASP A 83 3.36 14.88 8.62
CA ASP A 83 3.64 13.75 7.73
C ASP A 83 3.52 12.42 8.46
N LEU A 84 3.19 11.36 7.72
CA LEU A 84 3.04 10.03 8.28
C LEU A 84 4.34 9.25 8.14
N TYR A 85 4.91 8.88 9.28
CA TYR A 85 6.00 7.94 9.35
C TYR A 85 5.46 6.52 9.48
N VAL A 86 5.77 5.66 8.51
CA VAL A 86 5.36 4.25 8.49
C VAL A 86 6.59 3.38 8.51
N GLN A 87 6.70 2.55 9.53
CA GLN A 87 7.70 1.49 9.61
C GLN A 87 7.01 0.15 9.49
N PHE A 88 7.46 -0.69 8.56
CA PHE A 88 6.99 -2.05 8.45
C PHE A 88 8.15 -3.04 8.36
N SER A 89 7.90 -4.26 8.82
CA SER A 89 8.79 -5.39 8.59
C SER A 89 7.97 -6.64 8.30
N GLY A 90 8.54 -7.53 7.52
CA GLY A 90 7.85 -8.74 7.11
C GLY A 90 8.78 -9.71 6.40
N VAL A 91 8.17 -10.80 5.96
CA VAL A 91 8.85 -11.85 5.21
C VAL A 91 8.15 -12.02 3.88
N GLY A 92 8.91 -12.38 2.86
CA GLY A 92 8.37 -12.72 1.57
C GLY A 92 9.09 -13.90 0.97
N TYR A 93 8.48 -14.42 -0.08
CA TYR A 93 9.12 -15.39 -0.95
C TYR A 93 9.13 -14.84 -2.36
N ALA A 94 10.14 -15.23 -3.11
CA ALA A 94 10.14 -15.09 -4.56
C ALA A 94 10.58 -16.39 -5.20
N TRP A 95 10.29 -16.52 -6.48
CA TRP A 95 10.72 -17.61 -7.31
C TRP A 95 11.50 -17.04 -8.48
N SER A 96 12.64 -17.63 -8.76
CA SER A 96 13.41 -17.36 -9.97
C SER A 96 13.84 -18.67 -10.60
N ASN A 97 14.06 -18.68 -11.91
CA ASN A 97 14.54 -19.89 -12.57
C ASN A 97 15.94 -20.30 -12.07
N LEU A 98 16.75 -19.31 -11.70
CA LEU A 98 18.13 -19.49 -11.25
C LEU A 98 18.24 -20.07 -9.85
N THR A 99 17.51 -19.51 -8.88
CA THR A 99 17.63 -19.85 -7.44
C THR A 99 16.49 -20.73 -6.92
N LYS A 100 15.51 -21.03 -7.78
CA LYS A 100 14.20 -21.59 -7.40
C LYS A 100 13.54 -20.71 -6.34
N ARG A 101 12.94 -21.32 -5.31
CA ARG A 101 12.29 -20.56 -4.24
C ARG A 101 13.35 -19.90 -3.36
N LEU A 102 13.18 -18.61 -3.13
CA LEU A 102 13.96 -17.85 -2.17
C LEU A 102 13.02 -17.23 -1.14
N SER A 103 13.48 -17.14 0.09
CA SER A 103 12.80 -16.47 1.19
C SER A 103 13.65 -15.29 1.64
N PHE A 104 13.00 -14.15 1.84
CA PHE A 104 13.66 -12.93 2.27
C PHE A 104 12.88 -12.28 3.43
N SER A 105 13.61 -11.55 4.25
CA SER A 105 13.09 -10.60 5.22
C SER A 105 13.28 -9.21 4.66
N ALA A 106 12.24 -8.37 4.71
CA ALA A 106 12.32 -6.99 4.29
C ALA A 106 11.71 -6.08 5.35
N SER A 107 12.37 -4.95 5.59
CA SER A 107 11.87 -3.89 6.44
C SER A 107 12.16 -2.54 5.83
N ALA A 108 11.24 -1.60 6.04
CA ALA A 108 11.42 -0.24 5.58
C ALA A 108 10.77 0.73 6.56
N ALA A 109 11.34 1.94 6.62
CA ALA A 109 10.79 3.06 7.35
C ALA A 109 10.74 4.28 6.42
N ILE A 110 9.52 4.75 6.16
CA ILE A 110 9.20 5.67 5.09
C ILE A 110 8.35 6.80 5.66
N GLN A 111 8.71 8.03 5.29
CA GLN A 111 7.89 9.20 5.53
C GLN A 111 7.02 9.45 4.29
N TYR A 112 5.72 9.43 4.49
CA TYR A 112 4.73 9.73 3.47
C TYR A 112 4.15 11.12 3.67
N GLU A 113 4.22 11.93 2.62
CA GLU A 113 3.36 13.10 2.46
C GLU A 113 1.98 12.60 2.03
N GLN A 114 0.97 12.94 2.82
CA GLN A 114 -0.40 12.54 2.57
C GLN A 114 -1.15 13.67 1.87
N ASP A 115 -1.93 13.28 0.87
CA ASP A 115 -2.73 14.19 0.06
C ASP A 115 -4.04 13.48 -0.29
N PHE A 116 -5.15 14.18 -0.48
CA PHE A 116 -6.40 13.52 -0.88
C PHE A 116 -7.25 14.34 -1.85
N ARG A 117 -8.02 13.68 -2.70
CA ARG A 117 -8.94 14.34 -3.62
C ARG A 117 -10.30 13.68 -3.52
N LEU A 118 -11.33 14.50 -3.51
CA LEU A 118 -12.71 14.07 -3.60
C LEU A 118 -13.19 14.26 -5.02
N ASP A 119 -13.81 13.23 -5.56
CA ASP A 119 -14.53 13.27 -6.82
C ASP A 119 -15.94 12.76 -6.58
N GLY A 120 -16.90 13.68 -6.51
CA GLY A 120 -18.25 13.38 -6.04
C GLY A 120 -18.24 12.80 -4.62
N SER A 121 -18.63 11.53 -4.49
CA SER A 121 -18.68 10.77 -3.24
C SER A 121 -17.45 9.89 -3.00
N THR A 122 -16.54 9.78 -3.98
CA THR A 122 -15.33 8.96 -3.91
C THR A 122 -14.14 9.76 -3.42
N MET A 123 -13.39 9.21 -2.45
CA MET A 123 -12.19 9.83 -1.87
C MET A 123 -10.93 9.08 -2.31
N TYR A 124 -10.04 9.78 -3.01
CA TYR A 124 -8.71 9.34 -3.40
C TYR A 124 -7.70 9.85 -2.38
N ILE A 125 -6.98 8.97 -1.70
CA ILE A 125 -5.95 9.33 -0.72
C ILE A 125 -4.61 8.87 -1.28
N TYR A 126 -3.72 9.83 -1.49
CA TYR A 126 -2.38 9.65 -2.03
C TYR A 126 -1.35 9.64 -0.91
N PHE A 127 -0.48 8.64 -0.95
CA PHE A 127 0.67 8.52 -0.05
C PHE A 127 1.93 8.63 -0.89
N LYS A 128 2.49 9.84 -0.94
CA LYS A 128 3.71 10.15 -1.70
C LYS A 128 4.92 9.98 -0.80
N PRO A 129 5.94 9.19 -1.17
CA PRO A 129 7.13 9.05 -0.35
C PRO A 129 7.93 10.35 -0.38
N ALA A 130 8.03 11.03 0.76
CA ALA A 130 8.81 12.26 0.92
C ALA A 130 10.28 11.95 1.24
N ALA A 131 10.49 10.97 2.14
CA ALA A 131 11.82 10.49 2.49
C ALA A 131 11.75 8.99 2.83
N THR A 132 12.84 8.27 2.56
CA THR A 132 13.00 6.91 3.08
C THR A 132 14.22 6.83 3.98
N THR A 133 13.98 6.57 5.26
CA THR A 133 15.01 6.66 6.31
C THR A 133 15.72 5.33 6.51
N ALA A 134 15.05 4.20 6.28
CA ALA A 134 15.65 2.88 6.33
C ALA A 134 15.02 1.94 5.32
N LYS A 135 15.85 1.19 4.60
CA LYS A 135 15.47 0.04 3.76
C LYS A 135 16.44 -1.07 4.09
N LYS A 136 15.92 -2.25 4.43
CA LYS A 136 16.74 -3.41 4.74
C LYS A 136 16.11 -4.64 4.09
N PHE A 137 16.91 -5.33 3.29
CA PHE A 137 16.52 -6.57 2.62
C PHE A 137 17.56 -7.64 2.95
N GLU A 138 17.12 -8.77 3.47
CA GLU A 138 18.00 -9.88 3.84
C GLU A 138 17.45 -11.18 3.28
N LEU A 139 18.24 -11.84 2.44
CA LEU A 139 17.95 -13.21 2.01
C LEU A 139 18.14 -14.16 3.19
N THR A 140 17.05 -14.83 3.57
CA THR A 140 17.02 -15.78 4.69
C THR A 140 17.28 -17.20 4.20
N MET A 141 16.72 -17.57 3.06
CA MET A 141 16.85 -18.92 2.51
C MET A 141 16.86 -18.89 0.99
N VAL A 142 17.66 -19.76 0.39
CA VAL A 142 17.64 -20.05 -1.04
C VAL A 142 17.57 -21.57 -1.19
N GLU A 143 16.57 -22.07 -1.92
CA GLU A 143 16.35 -23.51 -2.11
C GLU A 143 17.46 -24.16 -2.93
N GLN A 144 17.90 -23.52 -4.00
CA GLN A 144 19.08 -23.94 -4.76
C GLN A 144 20.14 -22.85 -4.65
N PRO A 145 21.07 -22.95 -3.68
CA PRO A 145 22.17 -22.01 -3.59
C PRO A 145 22.99 -22.13 -4.88
N VAL A 146 23.09 -21.03 -5.61
CA VAL A 146 23.91 -20.95 -6.82
C VAL A 146 25.38 -21.01 -6.36
N MET A 147 26.05 -22.11 -6.70
CA MET A 147 27.41 -22.40 -6.25
C MET A 147 28.44 -21.62 -7.06
N PRO A 148 29.66 -21.41 -6.54
CA PRO A 148 30.78 -20.81 -7.30
C PRO A 148 31.07 -21.52 -8.63
N THR A 149 30.68 -22.79 -8.74
CA THR A 149 30.88 -23.66 -9.92
C THR A 149 29.80 -23.52 -10.99
N THR A 150 28.77 -22.71 -10.77
CA THR A 150 27.73 -22.49 -11.79
C THR A 150 28.33 -21.63 -12.92
N PRO A 151 28.17 -21.97 -14.21
CA PRO A 151 28.82 -21.26 -15.32
C PRO A 151 28.50 -19.77 -15.42
N VAL A 152 27.44 -19.33 -14.73
CA VAL A 152 26.97 -17.94 -14.69
C VAL A 152 27.50 -17.16 -13.48
N THR A 153 28.12 -17.80 -12.50
CA THR A 153 28.62 -17.13 -11.28
C THR A 153 29.64 -16.02 -11.53
N PRO A 154 30.57 -16.13 -12.52
CA PRO A 154 31.47 -15.03 -12.88
C PRO A 154 30.76 -13.78 -13.44
N LEU A 155 29.49 -13.90 -13.83
CA LEU A 155 28.69 -12.81 -14.38
C LEU A 155 27.92 -12.03 -13.29
N PHE A 156 27.91 -12.51 -12.04
CA PHE A 156 27.24 -11.79 -10.96
C PHE A 156 28.13 -10.68 -10.39
N PRO A 157 27.61 -9.44 -10.24
CA PRO A 157 28.27 -8.40 -9.48
C PRO A 157 28.61 -8.90 -8.07
N GLY A 158 29.87 -8.81 -7.67
CA GLY A 158 30.33 -9.24 -6.35
C GLY A 158 30.64 -10.73 -6.20
N GLY A 159 30.60 -11.53 -7.28
CA GLY A 159 31.06 -12.93 -7.29
C GLY A 159 30.17 -13.95 -6.57
N ASP A 160 29.17 -13.49 -5.82
CA ASP A 160 28.25 -14.32 -5.06
C ASP A 160 26.80 -14.07 -5.46
N ALA A 161 26.06 -15.13 -5.81
CA ALA A 161 24.64 -15.03 -6.16
C ALA A 161 23.77 -14.44 -5.04
N LYS A 162 24.16 -14.65 -3.76
CA LYS A 162 23.47 -14.04 -2.62
C LYS A 162 23.55 -12.51 -2.67
N SER A 163 24.73 -11.96 -2.96
CA SER A 163 24.95 -10.51 -3.01
C SER A 163 24.16 -9.87 -4.16
N PHE A 164 24.18 -10.51 -5.33
CA PHE A 164 23.41 -10.08 -6.49
C PHE A 164 21.90 -10.07 -6.23
N MET A 165 21.36 -11.15 -5.64
CA MET A 165 19.94 -11.24 -5.34
C MET A 165 19.51 -10.26 -4.24
N THR A 166 20.38 -9.97 -3.26
CA THR A 166 20.14 -8.89 -2.29
C THR A 166 20.07 -7.54 -3.01
N GLN A 167 21.01 -7.23 -3.90
CA GLN A 167 21.02 -5.97 -4.64
C GLN A 167 19.78 -5.78 -5.52
N ILE A 168 19.34 -6.84 -6.21
CA ILE A 168 18.09 -6.82 -6.98
C ILE A 168 16.89 -6.58 -6.04
N GLY A 169 16.82 -7.31 -4.93
CA GLY A 169 15.72 -7.20 -3.98
C GLY A 169 15.63 -5.81 -3.35
N GLU A 170 16.76 -5.21 -3.00
CA GLU A 170 16.83 -3.83 -2.51
C GLU A 170 16.37 -2.83 -3.58
N GLY A 171 16.79 -3.00 -4.83
CA GLY A 171 16.36 -2.14 -5.94
C GLY A 171 14.86 -2.23 -6.19
N MET A 172 14.29 -3.45 -6.19
CA MET A 172 12.85 -3.66 -6.31
C MET A 172 12.08 -3.02 -5.15
N LEU A 173 12.49 -3.28 -3.91
CA LEU A 173 11.86 -2.70 -2.73
C LEU A 173 11.93 -1.18 -2.76
N ALA A 174 13.07 -0.61 -3.16
CA ALA A 174 13.23 0.82 -3.29
C ALA A 174 12.32 1.43 -4.36
N ARG A 175 12.14 0.75 -5.49
CA ARG A 175 11.24 1.17 -6.58
C ARG A 175 9.77 1.14 -6.14
N GLU A 176 9.34 0.04 -5.53
CA GLU A 176 7.96 -0.12 -5.06
C GLU A 176 7.61 0.90 -3.97
N ILE A 177 8.52 1.14 -3.03
CA ILE A 177 8.38 2.21 -2.05
C ILE A 177 8.33 3.59 -2.72
N GLY A 178 9.20 3.83 -3.70
CA GLY A 178 9.31 5.11 -4.41
C GLY A 178 8.09 5.46 -5.24
N ARG A 179 7.28 4.47 -5.66
CA ARG A 179 6.02 4.69 -6.38
C ARG A 179 4.92 5.29 -5.50
N GLY A 180 5.01 5.09 -4.18
CA GLY A 180 3.92 5.40 -3.27
C GLY A 180 2.70 4.52 -3.51
N PHE A 181 1.56 4.91 -2.95
CA PHE A 181 0.31 4.19 -3.12
C PHE A 181 -0.89 5.11 -3.03
N THR A 182 -2.02 4.64 -3.57
CA THR A 182 -3.30 5.34 -3.53
C THR A 182 -4.33 4.43 -2.88
N VAL A 183 -5.08 4.99 -1.94
CA VAL A 183 -6.26 4.36 -1.35
C VAL A 183 -7.48 5.08 -1.87
N ILE A 184 -8.41 4.36 -2.48
CA ILE A 184 -9.65 4.92 -2.99
C ILE A 184 -10.78 4.38 -2.12
N ARG A 185 -11.50 5.27 -1.48
CA ARG A 185 -12.68 4.96 -0.69
C ARG A 185 -13.92 5.37 -1.46
N GLU A 186 -14.75 4.40 -1.76
CA GLU A 186 -16.01 4.60 -2.46
C GLU A 186 -17.13 4.95 -1.47
N ASP A 187 -18.28 5.34 -2.00
CA ASP A 187 -19.47 5.78 -1.28
C ASP A 187 -20.16 4.67 -0.49
N ASP A 188 -20.07 3.43 -0.97
CA ASP A 188 -20.47 2.22 -0.27
C ASP A 188 -19.61 1.90 0.97
N GLY A 189 -18.56 2.69 1.22
CA GLY A 189 -17.62 2.52 2.31
C GLY A 189 -16.51 1.51 2.03
N SER A 190 -16.49 0.89 0.85
CA SER A 190 -15.43 0.01 0.41
C SER A 190 -14.12 0.78 0.17
N ALA A 191 -12.99 0.11 0.38
CA ALA A 191 -11.67 0.67 0.16
C ALA A 191 -10.88 -0.21 -0.82
N SER A 192 -10.48 0.39 -1.94
CA SER A 192 -9.55 -0.19 -2.90
C SER A 192 -8.16 0.39 -2.71
N PHE A 193 -7.15 -0.44 -2.96
CA PHE A 193 -5.74 -0.10 -2.78
C PHE A 193 -5.03 -0.30 -4.10
N GLY A 194 -4.28 0.70 -4.53
CA GLY A 194 -3.42 0.65 -5.70
C GLY A 194 -2.00 1.04 -5.35
N VAL A 195 -1.04 0.30 -5.91
CA VAL A 195 0.36 0.73 -5.91
C VAL A 195 0.52 1.87 -6.91
N GLY A 196 1.27 2.91 -6.54
CA GLY A 196 1.43 4.12 -7.35
C GLY A 196 0.39 5.20 -7.09
N LEU A 197 0.55 6.32 -7.78
CA LEU A 197 -0.37 7.46 -7.74
C LEU A 197 -1.40 7.31 -8.86
N ILE A 198 -2.63 6.94 -8.50
CA ILE A 198 -3.72 6.70 -9.46
C ILE A 198 -4.46 8.01 -9.73
N PRO A 199 -4.54 8.47 -10.99
CA PRO A 199 -5.24 9.70 -11.29
C PRO A 199 -6.73 9.57 -10.95
N VAL A 200 -7.36 10.71 -10.65
CA VAL A 200 -8.80 10.75 -10.33
C VAL A 200 -9.60 10.21 -11.52
N GLY A 201 -10.56 9.32 -11.25
CA GLY A 201 -11.38 8.65 -12.26
C GLY A 201 -10.83 7.29 -12.71
N GLU A 202 -9.59 6.96 -12.40
CA GLU A 202 -9.03 5.63 -12.63
C GLU A 202 -9.15 4.74 -11.39
N ARG A 203 -9.23 3.42 -11.62
CA ARG A 203 -9.31 2.42 -10.55
C ARG A 203 -8.08 1.51 -10.59
N PRO A 204 -7.58 1.05 -9.42
CA PRO A 204 -6.53 0.05 -9.40
C PRO A 204 -7.00 -1.19 -10.14
N LEU A 205 -6.08 -1.81 -10.86
CA LEU A 205 -6.29 -3.11 -11.50
C LEU A 205 -6.58 -4.15 -10.41
N ALA A 206 -7.86 -4.34 -10.10
CA ALA A 206 -8.31 -5.39 -9.22
C ALA A 206 -8.26 -6.71 -10.01
N PRO A 207 -7.59 -7.76 -9.50
CA PRO A 207 -7.57 -9.05 -10.18
C PRO A 207 -8.96 -9.71 -10.28
N TYR A 208 -9.97 -9.17 -9.59
CA TYR A 208 -11.36 -9.58 -9.67
C TYR A 208 -12.30 -8.43 -9.24
N GLU A 209 -13.49 -8.41 -9.81
CA GLU A 209 -14.58 -7.50 -9.43
C GLU A 209 -15.14 -7.94 -8.07
N ARG A 210 -15.12 -7.05 -7.08
CA ARG A 210 -15.63 -7.34 -5.74
C ARG A 210 -17.13 -7.09 -5.75
N LYS A 211 -17.91 -8.16 -5.93
CA LYS A 211 -19.36 -8.13 -5.73
C LYS A 211 -19.66 -8.77 -4.38
N ASP A 212 -20.11 -7.94 -3.45
CA ASP A 212 -20.57 -8.26 -2.09
C ASP A 212 -19.57 -8.81 -1.06
N ASP A 213 -19.90 -8.49 0.20
CA ASP A 213 -19.12 -8.53 1.45
C ASP A 213 -18.78 -9.94 1.98
N ASP A 214 -18.56 -10.92 1.10
CA ASP A 214 -18.15 -12.24 1.55
C ASP A 214 -16.91 -12.77 0.83
N ARG A 215 -15.88 -13.03 1.63
CA ARG A 215 -14.55 -13.42 1.16
C ARG A 215 -14.60 -14.84 0.62
N VAL A 216 -14.53 -14.99 -0.70
CA VAL A 216 -14.13 -16.27 -1.31
C VAL A 216 -12.99 -16.05 -2.29
N LEU A 217 -11.80 -16.46 -1.87
CA LEU A 217 -10.59 -16.56 -2.69
C LEU A 217 -10.53 -17.98 -3.26
N TYR A 218 -10.75 -18.13 -4.56
CA TYR A 218 -10.23 -19.28 -5.30
C TYR A 218 -9.02 -18.82 -6.13
N VAL A 219 -7.89 -19.48 -5.89
CA VAL A 219 -6.64 -19.32 -6.63
C VAL A 219 -6.73 -20.20 -7.88
N ASN A 220 -6.32 -19.66 -9.03
CA ASN A 220 -5.76 -20.47 -10.11
C ASN A 220 -4.25 -20.22 -10.13
#